data_AF-A0AAE6YZH6-F1
#
_entry.id   AF-A0AAE6YZH6-F1
#
_cell.length_a   1.000
_cell.length_b   1.000
_cell.length_c   1.000
_cell.angle_alpha   90.00
_cell.angle_beta   90.00
_cell.angle_gamma   90.00
#
_symmetry.space_group_name_H-M   'P 1'
#
loop_
_entity.id
_entity.type
_entity.pdbx_description
1 polymer ?
#
loop_
_entity_poly.entity_id
_entity_poly.type
_entity_poly.pdbx_seq_one_letter_code
_entity_poly.pdbx_strand_id
1 'polypeptide(L)'
;MLTLTDSNMQDVSRLIGLLNKIIECVVKIEGRTASFAGITKSIRILNERQLNGFSNLHWYITSDFRMMVERGIYGEVELDQLTDEVYKIIEMNKIFHK
;
A
#
# COMPACT_ATOMS: atom_id res chain seq x y z
N MET A 1 9.23 11.60 20.71
CA MET A 1 7.78 11.54 20.41
C MET A 1 7.64 11.88 18.93
N LEU A 2 7.08 11.01 18.09
CA LEU A 2 6.81 11.37 16.68
C LEU A 2 5.52 12.19 16.69
N THR A 3 5.62 13.45 16.30
CA THR A 3 4.45 14.33 16.15
C THR A 3 3.76 13.96 14.85
N LEU A 4 2.47 13.66 14.88
CA LEU A 4 1.66 13.55 13.66
C LEU A 4 1.61 14.93 13.02
N THR A 5 2.38 15.13 11.95
CA THR A 5 2.34 16.36 11.17
C THR A 5 1.29 16.27 10.08
N ASP A 6 0.83 17.42 9.58
CA ASP A 6 -0.08 17.44 8.43
C ASP A 6 0.51 16.74 7.20
N SER A 7 1.84 16.86 7.01
CA SER A 7 2.57 16.13 5.97
C SER A 7 2.49 14.62 6.16
N ASN A 8 2.61 14.11 7.40
CA ASN A 8 2.45 12.68 7.67
C ASN A 8 1.03 12.19 7.33
N MET A 9 0.02 13.01 7.60
CA MET A 9 -1.38 12.67 7.30
C MET A 9 -1.71 12.76 5.81
N GLN A 10 -1.04 13.64 5.07
CA GLN A 10 -1.11 13.68 3.61
C GLN A 10 -0.53 12.40 3.00
N ASP A 11 0.63 11.93 3.49
CA ASP A 11 1.22 10.67 3.04
C ASP A 11 0.33 9.46 3.35
N VAL A 12 -0.30 9.41 4.53
CA VAL A 12 -1.31 8.38 4.86
C VAL A 12 -2.45 8.37 3.84
N SER A 13 -2.99 9.55 3.52
CA SER A 13 -4.10 9.68 2.56
C SER A 13 -3.66 9.26 1.14
N ARG A 14 -2.46 9.68 0.73
CA ARG A 14 -1.87 9.30 -0.55
C ARG A 14 -1.62 7.81 -0.65
N LEU A 15 -1.11 7.19 0.42
CA LEU A 15 -0.89 5.74 0.50
C LEU A 15 -2.21 4.97 0.35
N ILE A 16 -3.28 5.38 1.05
CA ILE A 16 -4.62 4.77 0.87
C ILE A 16 -5.07 4.86 -0.59
N GLY A 17 -4.90 6.03 -1.22
CA GLY A 17 -5.27 6.25 -2.62
C GLY A 17 -4.52 5.32 -3.58
N LEU A 18 -3.20 5.19 -3.41
CA LEU A 18 -2.38 4.29 -4.23
C LEU A 18 -2.76 2.82 -4.06
N LEU A 19 -2.99 2.39 -2.82
CA LEU A 19 -3.39 1.01 -2.53
C LEU A 19 -4.74 0.65 -3.17
N ASN A 20 -5.71 1.57 -3.16
CA ASN A 20 -6.97 1.35 -3.88
C ASN A 20 -6.77 1.28 -5.41
N LYS A 21 -5.96 2.18 -5.99
CA LYS A 21 -5.64 2.15 -7.42
C LYS A 21 -4.95 0.86 -7.84
N ILE A 22 -4.07 0.31 -7.01
CA ILE A 22 -3.42 -0.98 -7.26
C ILE A 22 -4.47 -2.10 -7.34
N ILE A 23 -5.43 -2.13 -6.40
CA ILE A 23 -6.53 -3.10 -6.44
C ILE A 23 -7.33 -2.94 -7.75
N GLU A 24 -7.70 -1.72 -8.12
CA GLU A 24 -8.43 -1.44 -9.37
C GLU A 24 -7.66 -1.90 -10.62
N CYS A 25 -6.36 -1.59 -10.68
CA CYS A 25 -5.48 -1.98 -11.79
C CYS A 25 -5.41 -3.50 -11.93
N VAL A 26 -5.21 -4.23 -10.82
CA VAL A 26 -5.18 -5.69 -10.86
C VAL A 26 -6.53 -6.27 -11.28
N VAL A 27 -7.65 -5.74 -10.77
CA VAL A 27 -8.99 -6.22 -11.17
C VAL A 27 -9.20 -6.06 -12.67
N LYS A 28 -8.70 -4.97 -13.25
CA LYS A 28 -8.74 -4.73 -14.70
C LYS A 28 -7.86 -5.73 -15.47
N ILE A 29 -6.68 -6.08 -14.97
CA ILE A 29 -5.75 -7.02 -15.61
C ILE A 29 -6.28 -8.47 -15.53
N GLU A 30 -6.68 -8.93 -14.33
CA GLU A 30 -7.13 -10.31 -14.12
C GLU A 30 -8.59 -10.55 -14.58
N GLY A 31 -9.38 -9.48 -14.81
CA GLY A 31 -10.79 -9.57 -15.17
C GLY A 31 -11.70 -10.11 -14.05
N ARG A 32 -11.19 -10.16 -12.81
CA ARG A 32 -11.89 -10.66 -11.62
C ARG A 32 -11.39 -9.97 -10.36
N THR A 33 -12.18 -10.02 -9.30
CA THR A 33 -11.76 -9.53 -7.99
C THR A 33 -10.56 -10.33 -7.47
N ALA A 34 -9.45 -9.65 -7.21
CA ALA A 34 -8.30 -10.24 -6.55
C ALA A 34 -8.40 -10.10 -5.02
N SER A 35 -8.12 -11.17 -4.28
CA SER A 35 -8.05 -11.12 -2.82
C SER A 35 -6.67 -10.62 -2.38
N PHE A 36 -6.58 -9.36 -1.97
CA PHE A 36 -5.39 -8.74 -1.40
C PHE A 36 -5.58 -8.48 0.08
N ALA A 37 -5.41 -9.53 0.89
CA ALA A 37 -5.66 -9.49 2.32
C ALA A 37 -4.72 -8.52 3.05
N GLY A 38 -3.46 -8.44 2.61
CA GLY A 38 -2.46 -7.53 3.17
C GLY A 38 -2.76 -6.07 2.86
N ILE A 39 -3.05 -5.73 1.61
CA ILE A 39 -3.41 -4.38 1.16
C ILE A 39 -4.72 -3.94 1.83
N THR A 40 -5.74 -4.80 1.85
CA THR A 40 -7.03 -4.50 2.48
C THR A 40 -6.87 -4.24 3.98
N LYS A 41 -6.07 -5.07 4.67
CA LYS A 41 -5.72 -4.86 6.08
C LYS A 41 -4.97 -3.55 6.29
N SER A 42 -4.05 -3.21 5.38
CA SER A 42 -3.27 -1.98 5.43
C SER A 42 -4.14 -0.73 5.26
N ILE A 43 -5.06 -0.74 4.28
CA ILE A 43 -6.05 0.33 4.08
C ILE A 43 -6.89 0.52 5.36
N ARG A 44 -7.33 -0.57 5.99
CA ARG A 44 -8.08 -0.50 7.24
C ARG A 44 -7.26 0.14 8.37
N ILE A 45 -6.02 -0.30 8.57
CA ILE A 45 -5.09 0.27 9.58
C ILE A 45 -4.91 1.78 9.36
N LEU A 46 -4.72 2.21 8.10
CA LEU A 46 -4.52 3.61 7.73
C LEU A 46 -5.79 4.45 7.95
N ASN A 47 -6.95 3.97 7.51
CA ASN A 47 -8.24 4.66 7.69
C ASN A 47 -8.62 4.80 9.17
N GLU A 48 -8.43 3.74 9.96
CA GLU A 48 -8.72 3.74 11.40
C GLU A 48 -7.62 4.42 12.22
N ARG A 49 -6.53 4.87 11.58
CA ARG A 49 -5.35 5.48 12.21
C ARG A 49 -4.79 4.63 13.35
N GLN A 50 -4.77 3.31 13.17
CA GLN A 50 -4.19 2.37 14.13
C GLN A 50 -2.66 2.49 14.12
N LEU A 51 -2.11 3.47 14.84
CA LEU A 51 -0.68 3.81 14.79
C LEU A 51 0.23 2.64 15.17
N ASN A 52 -0.21 1.75 16.06
CA ASN A 52 0.49 0.51 16.41
C ASN A 52 0.54 -0.51 15.26
N GLY A 53 -0.35 -0.37 14.28
CA GLY A 53 -0.38 -1.18 13.07
C GLY A 53 0.56 -0.66 11.98
N PHE A 54 1.08 0.57 12.09
CA PHE A 54 1.80 1.23 11.00
C PHE A 54 3.13 0.54 10.65
N SER A 55 3.87 0.03 11.64
CA SER A 55 5.09 -0.77 11.42
C SER A 55 4.87 -2.04 10.63
N ASN A 56 3.65 -2.56 10.60
CA ASN A 56 3.33 -3.80 9.89
C ASN A 56 2.94 -3.57 8.42
N LEU A 57 2.71 -2.31 8.00
CA LEU A 57 2.22 -1.99 6.66
C LEU A 57 3.15 -2.49 5.56
N HIS A 58 4.46 -2.27 5.71
CA HIS A 58 5.44 -2.73 4.74
C HIS A 58 5.36 -4.24 4.50
N TRP A 59 5.23 -5.03 5.58
CA TRP A 59 5.12 -6.48 5.50
C TRP A 59 3.81 -6.93 4.82
N TYR A 60 2.67 -6.38 5.24
CA TYR A 60 1.37 -6.71 4.66
C TYR A 60 1.31 -6.40 3.17
N ILE A 61 1.76 -5.21 2.77
CA ILE A 61 1.73 -4.75 1.37
C ILE A 61 2.68 -5.56 0.51
N THR A 62 3.92 -5.77 0.97
CA THR A 62 4.93 -6.53 0.21
C THR A 62 4.52 -7.99 0.00
N SER A 63 3.81 -8.59 0.96
CA SER A 63 3.27 -9.95 0.80
C SER A 63 2.33 -10.04 -0.41
N ASP A 64 1.46 -9.05 -0.60
CA ASP A 64 0.53 -9.02 -1.73
C ASP A 64 1.22 -8.64 -3.04
N PHE A 65 2.21 -7.74 -2.99
CA PHE A 65 3.03 -7.41 -4.16
C PHE A 65 3.81 -8.61 -4.68
N ARG A 66 4.40 -9.41 -3.78
CA ARG A 66 5.04 -10.68 -4.16
C ARG A 66 4.05 -11.63 -4.85
N MET A 67 2.83 -11.73 -4.34
CA MET A 67 1.80 -12.57 -4.96
C MET A 67 1.44 -12.08 -6.37
N MET A 68 1.41 -10.76 -6.62
CA MET A 68 1.21 -10.22 -7.97
C MET A 68 2.37 -10.61 -8.91
N VAL A 69 3.62 -10.61 -8.43
CA VAL A 69 4.79 -11.09 -9.20
C VAL A 69 4.65 -12.58 -9.52
N GLU A 70 4.30 -13.41 -8.53
CA GLU A 70 4.09 -14.86 -8.71
C GLU A 70 2.97 -15.17 -9.71
N ARG A 71 1.99 -14.28 -9.86
CA ARG A 71 0.92 -14.36 -10.85
C ARG A 71 1.28 -13.79 -12.23
N GLY A 72 2.46 -13.20 -12.39
CA GLY A 72 2.90 -12.59 -13.65
C GLY A 72 2.14 -11.32 -14.02
N ILE A 73 1.67 -10.56 -13.03
CA ILE A 73 0.86 -9.33 -13.23
C ILE A 73 1.77 -8.09 -13.34
N TYR A 74 3.00 -8.16 -12.84
CA TYR A 74 4.01 -7.10 -12.97
C TYR A 74 4.56 -7.00 -14.40
N GLY A 75 4.87 -5.78 -14.85
CA GLY A 75 5.27 -5.47 -16.23
C GLY A 75 4.29 -4.55 -16.98
N GLU A 76 3.14 -4.25 -16.37
CA GLU A 76 2.31 -3.11 -16.76
C GLU A 76 2.88 -1.82 -16.16
N VAL A 77 3.24 -0.85 -17.01
CA VAL A 77 3.91 0.40 -16.61
C VAL A 77 3.18 1.12 -15.48
N GLU A 78 1.84 1.07 -15.49
CA GLU A 78 1.01 1.67 -14.46
C GLU A 78 1.17 0.98 -13.09
N LEU A 79 1.15 -0.36 -13.05
CA LEU A 79 1.24 -1.11 -11.80
C LEU A 79 2.63 -0.95 -11.16
N ASP A 80 3.67 -1.02 -11.99
CA ASP A 80 5.05 -0.84 -11.54
C ASP A 80 5.22 0.55 -10.90
N GLN A 81 4.75 1.61 -11.55
CA GLN A 81 4.81 2.98 -11.02
C GLN A 81 4.03 3.14 -9.70
N LEU A 82 2.84 2.53 -9.59
CA LEU A 82 2.06 2.59 -8.36
C LEU A 82 2.78 1.90 -7.20
N THR A 83 3.38 0.74 -7.46
CA THR A 83 4.07 -0.05 -6.42
C THR A 83 5.35 0.65 -5.95
N ASP A 84 6.11 1.27 -6.87
CA ASP A 84 7.27 2.11 -6.56
C ASP A 84 6.89 3.32 -5.69
N GLU A 85 5.78 3.98 -6.02
CA GLU A 85 5.30 5.14 -5.25
C GLU A 85 4.87 4.73 -3.83
N VAL A 86 4.25 3.56 -3.68
CA VAL A 86 3.92 2.98 -2.37
C VAL A 86 5.19 2.74 -1.55
N TYR A 87 6.22 2.11 -2.13
CA TYR A 87 7.49 1.89 -1.44
C TYR A 87 8.13 3.20 -1.01
N LYS A 88 8.15 4.20 -1.89
CA LYS A 88 8.72 5.52 -1.58
C LYS A 88 8.03 6.20 -0.41
N ILE A 89 6.70 6.18 -0.35
CA ILE A 89 5.96 6.78 0.77
C ILE A 89 6.26 6.05 2.08
N ILE A 90 6.26 4.72 2.05
CA ILE A 90 6.56 3.90 3.23
C ILE A 90 7.96 4.21 3.72
N GLU A 91 8.97 4.19 2.85
CA GLU A 91 10.37 4.42 3.21
C GLU A 91 10.63 5.83 3.74
N MET A 92 10.09 6.87 3.08
CA MET A 92 10.37 8.26 3.43
C MET A 92 9.67 8.71 4.72
N ASN A 93 8.53 8.10 5.07
CA ASN A 93 7.74 8.54 6.21
C ASN A 93 7.99 7.65 7.45
N LYS A 94 8.73 8.22 8.40
CA LYS A 94 9.16 7.55 9.64
C LYS A 94 8.02 7.03 10.53
N ILE A 95 6.79 7.47 10.34
CA ILE A 95 5.65 6.95 11.12
C ILE A 95 5.37 5.47 10.81
N PHE A 96 5.79 4.98 9.64
CA PHE A 96 5.56 3.61 9.18
C PHE A 96 6.62 2.60 9.63
N HIS A 97 7.65 3.04 10.35
CA HIS A 97 8.79 2.19 10.75
C HIS A 97 8.89 1.98 12.27
N LYS A 98 7.82 2.28 13.01
CA LYS A 98 7.87 2.41 14.47
C LYS A 98 7.20 1.28 15.24
#